data_AF-A0A933KW19-F1
#
_entry.id   AF-A0A933KW19-F1
#
_cell.length_a   1.000
_cell.length_b   1.000
_cell.length_c   1.000
_cell.angle_alpha   90.00
_cell.angle_beta   90.00
_cell.angle_gamma   90.00
#
_symmetry.space_group_name_H-M   'P 1'
#
loop_
_entity.id
_entity.type
_entity.pdbx_description
1 polymer ?
#
loop_
_entity_poly.entity_id
_entity_poly.type
_entity_poly.pdbx_seq_one_letter_code
_entity_poly.pdbx_strand_id
1 'polypeptide(L)'
;MPVRPRLLALLPVAALFFAACTRSDTGVGPADSAVNAPSLASIQPASATTGVAPNAPVVLRFSHAMMNGMEMLVVLHEGSVTGAVVAATATWSADRTTLTLMPQASLKGATKYVVHLSPSLKDTAGRMINLSPGSMMGGQSVSGGMMGATSMMNGQWGPGMMGTGWQAANGTFGMIFTFTTA
;
A
#
# COMPACT_ATOMS: atom_id res chain seq x y z
N MET A 1 -32.56 -7.72 70.94
CA MET A 1 -33.18 -6.56 70.25
C MET A 1 -32.30 -5.32 70.48
N PRO A 2 -31.40 -4.95 69.56
CA PRO A 2 -30.59 -3.74 69.72
C PRO A 2 -31.04 -2.58 68.81
N VAL A 3 -31.07 -1.40 69.44
CA VAL A 3 -30.64 -0.07 68.96
C VAL A 3 -31.46 0.67 67.87
N ARG A 4 -32.03 1.81 68.28
CA ARG A 4 -32.09 3.08 67.53
C ARG A 4 -31.41 4.13 68.42
N PRO A 5 -30.62 5.12 67.94
CA PRO A 5 -31.19 6.24 67.19
C PRO A 5 -30.25 6.91 66.14
N ARG A 6 -30.86 7.83 65.37
CA ARG A 6 -30.25 8.71 64.36
C ARG A 6 -29.36 9.79 64.98
N LEU A 7 -28.24 10.15 64.34
CA LEU A 7 -27.56 11.42 64.55
C LEU A 7 -26.96 11.97 63.24
N LEU A 8 -27.01 13.31 63.16
CA LEU A 8 -26.73 14.27 62.10
C LEU A 8 -25.30 14.23 61.49
N ALA A 9 -25.27 14.42 60.17
CA ALA A 9 -24.41 15.27 59.33
C ALA A 9 -23.00 15.72 59.83
N LEU A 10 -21.98 15.51 58.98
CA LEU A 10 -21.03 16.55 58.53
C LEU A 10 -20.20 16.03 57.32
N LEU A 11 -20.33 16.67 56.16
CA LEU A 11 -19.29 16.70 55.09
C LEU A 11 -18.18 17.69 55.51
N PRO A 12 -16.97 17.74 54.90
CA PRO A 12 -16.51 17.17 53.63
C PRO A 12 -15.09 16.52 53.69
N VAL A 13 -14.58 16.00 52.58
CA VAL A 13 -13.28 16.37 51.96
C VAL A 13 -12.94 15.35 50.88
N ALA A 14 -12.73 15.89 49.68
CA ALA A 14 -12.29 15.17 48.50
C ALA A 14 -10.89 14.56 48.70
N ALA A 15 -10.75 13.30 48.27
CA ALA A 15 -9.48 12.79 47.79
C ALA A 15 -9.78 11.92 46.56
N LEU A 16 -9.75 12.56 45.38
CA LEU A 16 -9.63 11.85 44.11
C LEU A 16 -8.29 11.12 44.12
N PHE A 17 -8.28 9.85 44.50
CA PHE A 17 -7.20 8.96 44.14
C PHE A 17 -7.44 8.53 42.69
N PHE A 18 -6.91 9.33 41.75
CA PHE A 18 -6.64 8.86 40.41
C PHE A 18 -5.66 7.68 40.53
N ALA A 19 -6.18 6.46 40.43
CA ALA A 19 -5.38 5.32 40.07
C ALA A 19 -4.87 5.56 38.64
N ALA A 20 -3.73 6.25 38.52
CA ALA A 20 -2.96 6.29 37.29
C ALA A 20 -2.35 4.90 37.10
N CYS A 21 -3.14 3.95 36.60
CA CYS A 21 -2.58 2.78 35.97
C CYS A 21 -1.88 3.26 34.71
N THR A 22 -0.56 3.37 34.79
CA THR A 22 0.34 3.57 33.65
C THR A 22 0.17 2.40 32.71
N ARG A 23 -0.74 2.52 31.74
CA ARG A 23 -0.79 1.63 30.60
C ARG A 23 0.46 1.95 29.79
N SER A 24 1.45 1.08 29.88
CA SER A 24 2.61 1.07 29.00
C SER A 24 2.13 0.70 27.59
N ASP A 25 1.46 1.64 26.93
CA ASP A 25 1.38 1.66 25.49
C ASP A 25 2.67 2.33 25.02
N THR A 26 3.58 1.54 24.43
CA THR A 26 4.52 2.09 23.47
C THR A 26 3.70 2.68 22.34
N GLY A 27 3.26 3.92 22.54
CA GLY A 27 2.48 4.69 21.60
C GLY A 27 3.34 5.01 20.38
N VAL A 28 3.36 4.10 19.43
CA VAL A 28 3.20 4.50 18.04
C VAL A 28 1.72 4.32 17.76
N GLY A 29 0.95 5.39 17.99
CA GLY A 29 -0.44 5.39 17.53
C GLY A 29 -0.46 5.15 16.02
N PRO A 30 -1.48 4.47 15.45
CA PRO A 30 -1.60 4.26 14.00
C PRO A 30 -1.60 5.57 13.19
N ALA A 31 -1.76 6.74 13.83
CA ALA A 31 -1.65 8.05 13.22
C ALA A 31 -0.20 8.52 12.97
N ASP A 32 0.76 8.14 13.81
CA ASP A 32 2.15 8.66 13.71
C ASP A 32 2.96 7.92 12.63
N SER A 33 2.66 6.63 12.43
CA SER A 33 3.16 5.86 11.28
C SER A 33 2.62 6.36 9.93
N ALA A 34 1.49 7.08 9.91
CA ALA A 34 0.86 7.56 8.68
C ALA A 34 1.43 8.90 8.19
N VAL A 35 1.88 9.78 9.10
CA VAL A 35 2.41 11.11 8.76
C VAL A 35 3.81 11.04 8.14
N ASN A 36 4.56 9.96 8.39
CA ASN A 36 5.89 9.74 7.83
C ASN A 36 6.01 8.41 7.04
N ALA A 37 4.90 7.91 6.51
CA ALA A 37 4.91 6.72 5.65
C ALA A 37 5.53 7.04 4.28
N PRO A 38 6.24 6.08 3.65
CA PRO A 38 6.59 6.18 2.23
C PRO A 38 5.32 6.36 1.40
N SER A 39 5.39 7.15 0.34
CA SER A 39 4.31 7.37 -0.61
C SER A 39 4.87 7.40 -2.03
N LEU A 40 4.01 7.14 -3.01
CA LEU A 40 4.35 7.38 -4.41
C LEU A 40 4.25 8.88 -4.69
N ALA A 41 5.35 9.49 -5.12
CA ALA A 41 5.46 10.92 -5.43
C ALA A 41 5.21 11.21 -6.91
N SER A 42 5.62 10.31 -7.80
CA SER A 42 5.32 10.40 -9.24
C SER A 42 5.44 9.05 -9.94
N ILE A 43 4.73 8.89 -11.06
CA ILE A 43 4.90 7.78 -11.99
C ILE A 43 4.95 8.28 -13.43
N GLN A 44 5.84 7.70 -14.22
CA GLN A 44 5.91 7.90 -15.67
C GLN A 44 5.93 6.54 -16.39
N PRO A 45 5.22 6.36 -17.51
CA PRO A 45 4.23 7.27 -18.08
C PRO A 45 3.11 7.60 -17.06
N ALA A 46 2.53 8.80 -17.19
CA ALA A 46 1.40 9.17 -16.33
C ALA A 46 0.21 8.24 -16.61
N SER A 47 -0.63 8.00 -15.60
CA SER A 47 -1.79 7.11 -15.78
C SER A 47 -2.69 7.58 -16.92
N ALA A 48 -3.24 6.63 -17.67
CA ALA A 48 -4.06 6.81 -18.86
C ALA A 48 -3.36 7.51 -20.06
N THR A 49 -2.03 7.67 -20.03
CA THR A 49 -1.28 8.19 -21.20
C THR A 49 -1.39 7.22 -22.39
N THR A 50 -1.65 7.75 -23.58
CA THR A 50 -1.63 7.01 -24.85
C THR A 50 -0.44 7.44 -25.71
N GLY A 51 -0.10 6.65 -26.73
CA GLY A 51 1.02 6.98 -27.62
C GLY A 51 2.39 6.83 -26.98
N VAL A 52 2.51 6.02 -25.92
CA VAL A 52 3.78 5.74 -25.25
C VAL A 52 4.68 4.93 -26.18
N ALA A 53 5.95 5.31 -26.32
CA ALA A 53 6.89 4.55 -27.12
C ALA A 53 7.01 3.10 -26.58
N PRO A 54 6.98 2.06 -27.43
CA PRO A 54 7.08 0.65 -27.00
C PRO A 54 8.32 0.27 -26.18
N ASN A 55 9.36 1.10 -26.19
CA ASN A 55 10.60 0.91 -25.43
C ASN A 55 10.73 1.92 -24.28
N ALA A 56 9.67 2.68 -23.97
CA ALA A 56 9.71 3.66 -22.90
C ALA A 56 9.83 2.95 -21.54
N PRO A 57 10.72 3.40 -20.66
CA PRO A 57 10.79 2.89 -19.30
C PRO A 57 9.59 3.35 -18.47
N VAL A 58 9.22 2.55 -17.48
CA VAL A 58 8.31 2.97 -16.40
C VAL A 58 9.16 3.45 -15.22
N VAL A 59 8.95 4.68 -14.76
CA VAL A 59 9.72 5.29 -13.68
C VAL A 59 8.79 5.66 -12.53
N LEU A 60 9.04 5.11 -11.35
CA LEU A 60 8.32 5.40 -10.11
C LEU A 60 9.24 6.14 -9.15
N ARG A 61 8.78 7.27 -8.59
CA ARG A 61 9.50 8.00 -7.54
C ARG A 61 8.72 7.91 -6.24
N PHE A 62 9.40 7.55 -5.17
CA PHE A 62 8.89 7.42 -3.82
C PHE A 62 9.39 8.57 -2.95
N SER A 63 8.64 8.91 -1.90
CA SER A 63 9.04 9.96 -0.95
C SER A 63 10.16 9.54 0.00
N HIS A 64 10.45 8.24 0.09
CA HIS A 64 11.45 7.66 0.99
C HIS A 64 12.25 6.56 0.30
N ALA A 65 13.43 6.27 0.85
CA ALA A 65 14.23 5.13 0.44
C ALA A 65 13.50 3.82 0.74
N MET A 66 13.35 2.97 -0.27
CA MET A 66 12.66 1.68 -0.16
C MET A 66 13.62 0.54 0.23
N MET A 67 13.13 -0.46 0.97
CA MET A 67 13.96 -1.62 1.36
C MET A 67 14.44 -2.44 0.16
N ASN A 68 15.39 -3.34 0.40
CA ASN A 68 15.80 -4.33 -0.58
C ASN A 68 14.68 -5.33 -0.93
N GLY A 69 14.58 -5.69 -2.21
CA GLY A 69 13.58 -6.64 -2.72
C GLY A 69 12.21 -6.02 -3.03
N MET A 70 12.01 -4.72 -2.79
CA MET A 70 10.73 -4.04 -3.04
C MET A 70 10.37 -3.95 -4.53
N GLU A 71 11.35 -4.05 -5.42
CA GLU A 71 11.16 -4.17 -6.86
C GLU A 71 10.32 -5.38 -7.26
N MET A 72 10.32 -6.47 -6.47
CA MET A 72 9.51 -7.67 -6.73
C MET A 72 8.00 -7.44 -6.48
N LEU A 73 7.66 -6.33 -5.81
CA LEU A 73 6.30 -5.90 -5.49
C LEU A 73 5.77 -4.82 -6.44
N VAL A 74 6.47 -4.58 -7.55
CA VAL A 74 6.03 -3.72 -8.64
C VAL A 74 6.10 -4.53 -9.94
N VAL A 75 4.94 -4.79 -10.56
CA VAL A 75 4.84 -5.67 -11.72
C VAL A 75 4.16 -4.96 -12.87
N LEU A 76 4.68 -5.18 -14.09
CA LEU A 76 4.07 -4.70 -15.32
C LEU A 76 3.26 -5.83 -15.96
N HIS A 77 2.00 -5.58 -16.28
CA HIS A 77 1.11 -6.52 -16.95
C HIS A 77 0.64 -6.00 -18.31
N GLU A 78 0.41 -6.91 -19.25
CA GLU A 78 -0.26 -6.61 -20.52
C GLU A 78 -1.78 -6.69 -20.37
N GLY A 79 -2.50 -5.67 -20.82
CA GLY A 79 -3.95 -5.62 -20.95
C GLY A 79 -4.74 -5.41 -19.65
N SER A 80 -4.42 -6.13 -18.58
CA SER A 80 -5.12 -6.03 -17.29
C SER A 80 -4.22 -6.44 -16.12
N VAL A 81 -4.63 -6.16 -14.88
CA VAL A 81 -3.89 -6.55 -13.67
C VAL A 81 -3.74 -8.07 -13.50
N THR A 82 -4.61 -8.87 -14.13
CA THR A 82 -4.51 -10.34 -14.19
C THR A 82 -3.93 -10.83 -15.51
N GLY A 83 -3.51 -9.92 -16.38
CA GLY A 83 -2.90 -10.23 -17.66
C GLY A 83 -1.47 -10.77 -17.52
N ALA A 84 -0.90 -11.17 -18.66
CA ALA A 84 0.45 -11.70 -18.71
C ALA A 84 1.46 -10.70 -18.14
N VAL A 85 2.36 -11.19 -17.28
CA VAL A 85 3.46 -10.40 -16.73
C VAL A 85 4.44 -10.09 -17.86
N VAL A 86 4.77 -8.80 -17.99
CA VAL A 86 5.78 -8.31 -18.92
C VAL A 86 7.13 -8.34 -18.21
N ALA A 87 8.08 -9.04 -18.80
CA ALA A 87 9.43 -9.11 -18.27
C ALA A 87 10.13 -7.75 -18.39
N ALA A 88 10.56 -7.19 -17.26
CA ALA A 88 11.24 -5.91 -17.17
C ALA A 88 12.41 -5.98 -16.21
N THR A 89 13.51 -5.31 -16.56
CA THR A 89 14.64 -5.11 -15.65
C THR A 89 14.32 -3.96 -14.72
N ALA A 90 14.29 -4.24 -13.42
CA ALA A 90 14.10 -3.26 -12.37
C ALA A 90 15.45 -2.71 -11.89
N THR A 91 15.58 -1.39 -11.78
CA THR A 91 16.80 -0.73 -11.29
C THR A 91 16.45 0.40 -10.35
N TRP A 92 17.04 0.38 -9.16
CA TRP A 92 16.92 1.45 -8.18
C TRP A 92 17.99 2.52 -8.39
N SER A 93 17.64 3.78 -8.14
CA SER A 93 18.60 4.85 -7.92
C SER A 93 19.45 4.58 -6.66
N ALA A 94 20.61 5.24 -6.55
CA ALA A 94 21.54 5.05 -5.43
C ALA A 94 20.91 5.36 -4.05
N ASP A 95 20.01 6.34 -4.00
CA ASP A 95 19.25 6.73 -2.81
C ASP A 95 18.00 5.85 -2.58
N ARG A 96 17.72 4.89 -3.47
CA ARG A 96 16.57 3.97 -3.44
C ARG A 96 15.20 4.66 -3.38
N THR A 97 15.10 5.87 -3.91
CA THR A 97 13.82 6.60 -4.02
C THR A 97 13.20 6.49 -5.41
N THR A 98 13.96 6.08 -6.42
CA THR A 98 13.48 5.98 -7.80
C THR A 98 13.68 4.56 -8.32
N LEU A 99 12.59 3.93 -8.76
CA LEU A 99 12.57 2.63 -9.41
C LEU A 99 12.28 2.81 -10.89
N THR A 100 13.19 2.31 -11.73
CA THR A 100 13.02 2.26 -13.18
C THR A 100 12.80 0.82 -13.61
N LEU A 101 11.69 0.57 -14.30
CA LEU A 101 11.40 -0.69 -14.98
C LEU A 101 11.64 -0.51 -16.47
N MET A 102 12.63 -1.21 -17.01
CA MET A 102 12.93 -1.23 -18.44
C MET A 102 12.38 -2.53 -19.06
N PRO A 103 11.39 -2.48 -19.96
CA PRO A 103 10.93 -3.68 -20.66
C PRO A 103 12.09 -4.41 -21.35
N GLN A 104 12.20 -5.72 -21.17
CA GLN A 104 13.30 -6.51 -21.77
C GLN A 104 13.09 -6.74 -23.27
N ALA A 105 11.84 -6.67 -23.72
CA ALA A 105 11.46 -6.71 -25.12
C ALA A 105 10.55 -5.51 -25.41
N SER A 106 10.52 -5.07 -26.67
CA SER A 106 9.59 -4.03 -27.11
C SER A 106 8.15 -4.44 -26.79
N LEU A 107 7.42 -3.51 -26.18
CA LEU A 107 6.00 -3.66 -25.92
C LEU A 107 5.23 -3.74 -27.26
N LYS A 108 4.07 -4.37 -27.25
CA LYS A 108 3.17 -4.39 -28.41
C LYS A 108 2.62 -2.99 -28.61
N GLY A 109 2.51 -2.53 -29.87
CA GLY A 109 1.88 -1.25 -30.19
C GLY A 109 0.37 -1.27 -29.94
N ALA A 110 -0.23 -0.08 -29.80
CA ALA A 110 -1.66 0.10 -29.54
C ALA A 110 -2.22 -0.80 -28.41
N THR A 111 -1.39 -1.14 -27.42
CA THR A 111 -1.71 -2.12 -26.38
C THR A 111 -1.69 -1.43 -25.02
N LYS A 112 -2.69 -1.74 -24.20
CA LYS A 112 -2.77 -1.24 -22.83
C LYS A 112 -1.85 -2.04 -21.92
N TYR A 113 -1.16 -1.36 -21.04
CA TYR A 113 -0.31 -1.92 -20.00
C TYR A 113 -0.74 -1.42 -18.63
N VAL A 114 -0.48 -2.24 -17.60
CA VAL A 114 -0.87 -2.00 -16.22
C VAL A 114 0.33 -2.16 -15.31
N VAL A 115 0.75 -1.08 -14.66
CA VAL A 115 1.76 -1.09 -13.59
C VAL A 115 1.03 -1.36 -12.29
N HIS A 116 1.35 -2.44 -11.60
CA HIS A 116 0.71 -2.88 -10.37
C HIS A 116 1.68 -2.76 -9.20
N LEU A 117 1.33 -1.92 -8.22
CA LEU A 117 2.08 -1.71 -6.99
C LEU A 117 1.38 -2.44 -5.86
N SER A 118 2.12 -3.31 -5.17
CA SER A 118 1.62 -3.96 -3.97
C SER A 118 1.55 -3.00 -2.77
N PRO A 119 0.58 -3.20 -1.87
CA PRO A 119 0.47 -2.42 -0.64
C PRO A 119 1.51 -2.82 0.42
N SER A 120 2.27 -3.88 0.19
CA SER A 120 3.29 -4.39 1.12
C SER A 120 4.67 -3.77 0.88
N LEU A 121 4.79 -2.82 -0.05
CA LEU A 121 6.01 -2.02 -0.21
C LEU A 121 6.34 -1.31 1.10
N LYS A 122 7.62 -1.34 1.50
CA LYS A 122 8.11 -0.71 2.75
C LYS A 122 9.36 0.12 2.55
N ASP A 123 9.48 1.18 3.35
CA ASP A 123 10.70 1.99 3.48
C ASP A 123 11.78 1.27 4.30
N THR A 124 13.00 1.79 4.29
CA THR A 124 14.12 1.26 5.10
C THR A 124 13.86 1.21 6.61
N ALA A 125 12.84 1.92 7.12
CA ALA A 125 12.41 1.87 8.51
C ALA A 125 11.32 0.82 8.78
N GLY A 126 10.88 0.07 7.75
CA GLY A 126 9.87 -0.98 7.84
C GLY A 126 8.42 -0.49 7.77
N ARG A 127 8.18 0.79 7.47
CA ARG A 127 6.83 1.37 7.34
C ARG A 127 6.23 1.03 5.99
N MET A 128 4.96 0.66 5.98
CA MET A 128 4.23 0.34 4.75
C MET A 128 3.93 1.59 3.93
N ILE A 129 3.83 1.42 2.62
CA ILE A 129 3.49 2.50 1.69
C ILE A 129 2.07 3.02 1.91
N ASN A 130 1.94 4.35 1.95
CA ASN A 130 0.69 5.05 1.80
C ASN A 130 0.40 5.25 0.29
N LEU A 131 -0.53 4.45 -0.23
CA LEU A 131 -0.96 4.52 -1.63
C LEU A 131 -2.04 5.57 -1.88
N SER A 132 -2.65 6.17 -0.84
CA SER A 132 -3.75 7.14 -1.01
C SER A 132 -3.42 8.32 -1.95
N PRO A 133 -2.21 8.92 -1.93
CA PRO A 133 -1.84 9.96 -2.89
C PRO A 133 -1.87 9.50 -4.36
N GLY A 134 -1.70 8.20 -4.60
CA GLY A 134 -1.66 7.64 -5.95
C GLY A 134 -2.98 7.80 -6.73
N SER A 135 -4.12 7.88 -6.04
CA SER A 135 -5.40 8.17 -6.68
C SER A 135 -5.45 9.55 -7.34
N MET A 136 -4.71 10.53 -6.80
CA MET A 136 -4.58 11.86 -7.41
C MET A 136 -3.73 11.85 -8.69
N MET A 137 -2.88 10.83 -8.87
CA MET A 137 -2.06 10.60 -10.07
C MET A 137 -2.75 9.68 -11.09
N GLY A 138 -4.06 9.43 -10.94
CA GLY A 138 -4.84 8.55 -11.79
C GLY A 138 -4.65 7.05 -11.48
N GLY A 139 -4.11 6.73 -10.31
CA GLY A 139 -4.01 5.35 -9.82
C GLY A 139 -5.36 4.81 -9.36
N GLN A 140 -5.64 3.55 -9.66
CA GLN A 140 -6.87 2.88 -9.26
C GLN A 140 -6.57 1.81 -8.22
N SER A 141 -7.30 1.78 -7.11
CA SER A 141 -7.18 0.71 -6.12
C SER A 141 -7.70 -0.59 -6.71
N VAL A 142 -6.95 -1.68 -6.51
CA VAL A 142 -7.35 -3.00 -7.01
C VAL A 142 -8.26 -3.67 -5.98
N SER A 143 -9.52 -3.90 -6.35
CA SER A 143 -10.47 -4.66 -5.54
C SER A 143 -10.51 -6.13 -5.96
N GLY A 144 -11.04 -6.99 -5.09
CA GLY A 144 -11.22 -8.42 -5.41
C GLY A 144 -12.08 -8.70 -6.65
N GLY A 145 -12.96 -7.77 -7.02
CA GLY A 145 -13.74 -7.87 -8.26
C GLY A 145 -12.91 -7.62 -9.53
N MET A 146 -11.89 -6.77 -9.45
CA MET A 146 -10.99 -6.48 -10.57
C MET A 146 -9.96 -7.60 -10.80
N MET A 147 -9.63 -8.37 -9.76
CA MET A 147 -8.84 -9.61 -9.85
C MET A 147 -9.64 -10.80 -10.42
N GLY A 148 -10.91 -10.59 -10.80
CA GLY A 148 -11.78 -11.61 -11.41
C GLY A 148 -12.55 -12.42 -10.36
N ALA A 149 -13.87 -12.25 -10.33
CA ALA A 149 -14.77 -13.09 -9.53
C ALA A 149 -14.78 -14.58 -9.96
N THR A 150 -14.26 -14.92 -11.14
CA THR A 150 -14.15 -16.28 -11.68
C THR A 150 -12.97 -17.09 -11.15
N SER A 151 -12.08 -16.49 -10.35
CA SER A 151 -10.95 -17.18 -9.73
C SER A 151 -11.18 -17.46 -8.23
N MET A 152 -12.38 -17.16 -7.72
CA MET A 152 -12.82 -17.50 -6.36
C MET A 152 -13.25 -18.97 -6.27
N MET A 153 -12.29 -19.90 -6.36
CA MET A 153 -12.53 -21.28 -5.90
C MET A 153 -12.28 -21.31 -4.38
N ASN A 154 -13.35 -21.37 -3.58
CA ASN A 154 -13.33 -21.56 -2.11
C ASN A 154 -12.62 -20.49 -1.26
N GLY A 155 -12.82 -19.19 -1.56
CA GLY A 155 -12.44 -18.09 -0.64
C GLY A 155 -10.95 -17.95 -0.32
N GLN A 156 -10.09 -18.75 -0.93
CA GLN A 156 -8.66 -18.77 -0.72
C GLN A 156 -7.98 -18.79 -2.08
N TRP A 157 -7.43 -17.64 -2.46
CA TRP A 157 -6.46 -17.58 -3.54
C TRP A 157 -5.31 -18.52 -3.17
N GLY A 158 -5.05 -19.51 -4.02
CA GLY A 158 -3.99 -20.47 -3.80
C GLY A 158 -2.66 -19.75 -3.52
N PRO A 159 -1.81 -20.24 -2.59
CA PRO A 159 -0.52 -19.61 -2.22
C PRO A 159 0.52 -19.40 -3.33
N GLY A 160 0.17 -19.55 -4.62
CA GLY A 160 1.12 -19.88 -5.68
C GLY A 160 1.24 -18.95 -6.88
N MET A 161 0.46 -17.86 -7.02
CA MET A 161 0.56 -17.00 -8.23
C MET A 161 1.04 -15.57 -7.99
N MET A 162 0.73 -14.94 -6.86
CA MET A 162 1.30 -13.62 -6.53
C MET A 162 1.93 -13.56 -5.13
N GLY A 163 1.65 -14.51 -4.24
CA GLY A 163 2.24 -14.57 -2.90
C GLY A 163 1.64 -13.58 -1.91
N THR A 164 2.01 -13.71 -0.63
CA THR A 164 1.42 -13.00 0.52
C THR A 164 1.58 -11.47 0.50
N GLY A 165 2.44 -10.94 -0.38
CA GLY A 165 2.71 -9.50 -0.48
C GLY A 165 1.64 -8.69 -1.19
N TRP A 166 0.67 -9.29 -1.87
CA TRP A 166 -0.23 -8.56 -2.76
C TRP A 166 -1.57 -8.16 -2.16
N GLN A 167 -1.86 -8.54 -0.92
CA GLN A 167 -3.10 -8.18 -0.25
C GLN A 167 -2.83 -7.30 0.97
N ALA A 168 -3.44 -6.11 1.00
CA ALA A 168 -3.45 -5.24 2.16
C ALA A 168 -4.41 -5.76 3.24
N ALA A 169 -4.20 -5.35 4.49
CA ALA A 169 -5.08 -5.67 5.61
C ALA A 169 -6.55 -5.23 5.42
N ASN A 170 -6.81 -4.27 4.53
CA ASN A 170 -8.15 -3.80 4.17
C ASN A 170 -8.78 -4.56 2.98
N GLY A 171 -8.17 -5.66 2.52
CA GLY A 171 -8.66 -6.46 1.39
C GLY A 171 -8.38 -5.89 0.00
N THR A 172 -7.64 -4.78 -0.10
CA THR A 172 -7.20 -4.18 -1.38
C THR A 172 -5.96 -4.90 -1.88
N PHE A 173 -5.84 -5.10 -3.19
CA PHE A 173 -4.68 -5.74 -3.80
C PHE A 173 -3.57 -4.76 -4.21
N GLY A 174 -3.57 -3.56 -3.62
CA GLY A 174 -2.65 -2.47 -3.99
C GLY A 174 -3.26 -1.49 -4.98
N MET A 175 -2.42 -0.90 -5.83
CA MET A 175 -2.80 0.17 -6.74
C MET A 175 -2.24 -0.08 -8.14
N ILE A 176 -3.02 0.26 -9.16
CA ILE A 176 -2.59 0.17 -10.55
C ILE A 176 -2.55 1.52 -11.24
N PHE A 177 -1.65 1.64 -12.21
CA PHE A 177 -1.56 2.75 -13.16
C PHE A 177 -1.55 2.16 -14.56
N THR A 178 -2.19 2.83 -15.51
CA THR A 178 -2.33 2.30 -16.87
C THR A 178 -1.71 3.22 -17.90
N PHE A 179 -1.24 2.67 -19.01
CA PHE A 179 -0.84 3.45 -20.19
C PHE A 179 -1.06 2.62 -21.45
N THR A 180 -1.12 3.26 -22.61
CA THR A 180 -1.27 2.60 -23.91
C THR A 180 -0.12 3.01 -24.81
N THR A 181 0.51 2.02 -25.43
CA THR A 181 1.59 2.23 -26.39
C THR A 181 1.09 2.81 -27.71
N ALA A 182 1.98 3.48 -28.44
CA ALA A 182 1.74 3.98 -29.80
C ALA A 182 1.52 2.86 -30.81
#